data_AF-A0A0A0AFH5-F1
#
_entry.id   AF-A0A0A0AFH5-F1
#
_cell.length_a   1.000
_cell.length_b   1.000
_cell.length_c   1.000
_cell.angle_alpha   90.00
_cell.angle_beta   90.00
_cell.angle_gamma   90.00
#
_symmetry.space_group_name_H-M   'P 1'
#
loop_
_entity.id
_entity.type
_entity.pdbx_description
1 polymer ?
#
loop_
_entity_poly.entity_id
_entity_poly.type
_entity_poly.pdbx_seq_one_letter_code
_entity_poly.pdbx_strand_id
1 'polypeptide(L)'
;RNIVLASHLKPLEKKDKMDKRRNVLWNPCAAHAKTPQASDMEIPQELDQLPGTSAEFYRDWRRCLKSGKEKYQFLLELGGKALGRIFQADLGFGLLGEFLTVLAENVCHEDRDAVLQILQSLSGTKRFGLNVDLLSELEKESGSDLFRKLQSMSPNRDCWTSGHPSGPDRSEAGREAHLMDTSLQKEAEERMVIELMKCYQVN
;
A
#
# COMPACT_ATOMS: atom_id res chain seq x y z
N ARG A 1 25.68 -34.97 -13.20
CA ARG A 1 26.10 -34.36 -14.48
C ARG A 1 25.44 -35.10 -15.66
N ASN A 2 24.12 -35.30 -15.63
CA ASN A 2 23.42 -36.23 -16.56
C ASN A 2 22.61 -35.53 -17.67
N ILE A 3 22.63 -34.20 -17.73
CA ILE A 3 21.95 -33.43 -18.79
C ILE A 3 22.66 -33.61 -20.14
N VAL A 4 23.97 -33.92 -20.11
CA VAL A 4 24.84 -34.11 -21.29
C VAL A 4 24.50 -35.38 -22.07
N LEU A 5 23.78 -36.33 -21.47
CA LEU A 5 23.41 -37.59 -22.12
C LEU A 5 22.21 -37.46 -23.06
N ALA A 6 21.43 -36.39 -23.01
CA ALA A 6 20.24 -36.24 -23.86
C ALA A 6 20.50 -35.46 -25.17
N SER A 7 21.71 -34.95 -25.40
CA SER A 7 22.06 -34.14 -26.57
C SER A 7 22.10 -34.95 -27.88
N HIS A 8 22.18 -36.28 -27.80
CA HIS A 8 22.14 -37.17 -28.95
C HIS A 8 20.71 -37.59 -29.37
N LEU A 9 19.67 -37.03 -28.74
CA LEU A 9 18.29 -37.31 -29.15
C LEU A 9 18.00 -36.64 -30.50
N LYS A 10 17.74 -37.47 -31.51
CA LYS A 10 17.32 -36.98 -32.82
C LYS A 10 15.92 -36.36 -32.72
N PRO A 11 15.66 -35.22 -33.38
CA PRO A 11 14.32 -34.66 -33.49
C PRO A 11 13.37 -35.69 -34.09
N LEU A 12 12.16 -35.80 -33.53
CA LEU A 12 11.12 -36.72 -34.02
C LEU A 12 10.81 -36.43 -35.50
N GLU A 13 10.87 -37.47 -36.33
CA GLU A 13 10.57 -37.33 -37.75
C GLU A 13 9.03 -37.33 -37.96
N LYS A 14 8.54 -36.78 -39.07
CA LYS A 14 7.09 -36.61 -39.33
C LYS A 14 6.27 -37.91 -39.27
N LYS A 15 6.95 -39.06 -39.40
CA LYS A 15 6.43 -40.43 -39.36
C LYS A 15 6.42 -41.05 -37.95
N ASP A 16 7.10 -40.43 -36.97
CA ASP A 16 7.11 -40.86 -35.56
C ASP A 16 5.93 -40.29 -34.77
N LYS A 17 5.01 -39.58 -35.44
CA LYS A 17 3.79 -39.07 -34.83
C LYS A 17 2.90 -40.28 -34.48
N MET A 18 2.76 -40.58 -33.19
CA MET A 18 1.70 -41.48 -32.71
C MET A 18 0.38 -41.03 -33.34
N ASP A 19 -0.23 -41.89 -34.14
CA ASP A 19 -1.37 -41.61 -35.03
C ASP A 19 -2.71 -41.40 -34.30
N LYS A 20 -2.63 -40.95 -33.05
CA LYS A 20 -3.77 -40.50 -32.26
C LYS A 20 -3.43 -39.11 -31.80
N ARG A 21 -3.72 -38.12 -32.65
CA ARG A 21 -3.95 -36.74 -32.19
C ARG A 21 -5.12 -36.77 -31.22
N ARG A 22 -4.87 -37.12 -29.96
CA ARG A 22 -5.64 -36.53 -28.88
C ARG A 22 -5.30 -35.06 -28.99
N ASN A 23 -6.22 -34.30 -29.56
CA ASN A 23 -6.23 -32.85 -29.42
C ASN A 23 -6.33 -32.60 -27.91
N VAL A 24 -5.20 -32.67 -27.22
CA VAL A 24 -5.08 -32.20 -25.85
C VAL A 24 -5.14 -30.69 -26.00
N LEU A 25 -6.38 -30.19 -26.01
CA LEU A 25 -6.65 -28.79 -25.80
C LEU A 25 -6.04 -28.49 -24.42
N TRP A 26 -4.90 -27.80 -24.44
CA TRP A 26 -4.23 -27.28 -23.24
C TRP A 26 -5.15 -26.35 -22.44
N ASN A 27 -6.31 -26.01 -22.98
CA ASN A 27 -7.40 -25.29 -22.35
C ASN A 27 -8.71 -26.10 -22.51
N PRO A 28 -9.23 -26.75 -21.45
CA PRO A 28 -10.51 -27.46 -21.50
C PRO A 28 -11.68 -26.55 -21.93
N CYS A 29 -11.55 -25.25 -21.71
CA CYS A 29 -12.55 -24.23 -22.07
C CYS A 29 -12.43 -23.72 -23.52
N ALA A 30 -11.41 -24.14 -24.27
CA ALA A 30 -11.23 -23.77 -25.67
C ALA A 30 -11.91 -24.74 -26.67
N ALA A 31 -12.56 -25.80 -26.18
CA ALA A 31 -13.44 -26.59 -27.03
C ALA A 31 -14.52 -25.66 -27.59
N HIS A 32 -14.65 -25.63 -28.92
CA HIS A 32 -15.48 -24.70 -29.70
C HIS A 32 -16.92 -24.56 -29.20
N ALA A 33 -17.12 -23.76 -28.15
CA ALA A 33 -18.37 -23.12 -27.87
C ALA A 33 -18.52 -22.07 -28.97
N LYS A 34 -19.56 -22.19 -29.79
CA LYS A 34 -20.10 -21.05 -30.51
C LYS A 34 -20.60 -20.08 -29.45
N THR A 35 -19.70 -19.28 -28.91
CA THR A 35 -20.05 -18.18 -28.00
C THR A 35 -20.89 -17.20 -28.82
N PRO A 36 -22.09 -16.80 -28.34
CA PRO A 36 -22.68 -15.54 -28.77
C PRO A 36 -21.59 -14.47 -28.64
N GLN A 37 -21.61 -13.48 -29.54
CA GLN A 37 -20.72 -12.32 -29.49
C GLN A 37 -20.40 -11.94 -28.05
N ALA A 38 -19.12 -11.60 -27.81
CA ALA A 38 -18.66 -10.97 -26.60
C ALA A 38 -19.50 -9.70 -26.34
N SER A 39 -20.69 -9.90 -25.76
CA SER A 39 -21.34 -8.88 -24.96
C SER A 39 -20.30 -8.56 -23.92
N ASP A 40 -19.90 -7.29 -23.91
CA ASP A 40 -19.18 -6.67 -22.82
C ASP A 40 -19.82 -7.16 -21.52
N MET A 41 -19.20 -8.19 -20.91
CA MET A 41 -19.59 -8.59 -19.56
C MET A 41 -19.04 -7.45 -18.73
N GLU A 42 -19.85 -6.41 -18.55
CA GLU A 42 -19.69 -5.48 -17.45
C GLU A 42 -19.59 -6.34 -16.20
N ILE A 43 -18.35 -6.58 -15.78
CA ILE A 43 -18.06 -7.17 -14.49
C ILE A 43 -18.72 -6.22 -13.50
N PRO A 44 -19.71 -6.68 -12.69
CA PRO A 44 -20.36 -5.81 -11.74
C PRO A 44 -19.30 -5.09 -10.92
N GLN A 45 -19.40 -3.77 -10.81
CA GLN A 45 -18.51 -2.98 -9.97
C GLN A 45 -18.80 -3.35 -8.51
N GLU A 46 -18.11 -4.38 -8.00
CA GLU A 46 -18.18 -4.82 -6.60
C GLU A 46 -17.42 -3.86 -5.66
N LEU A 47 -17.65 -2.54 -5.79
CA LEU A 47 -17.13 -1.56 -4.83
C LEU A 47 -18.01 -1.48 -3.57
N ASP A 48 -19.14 -2.18 -3.52
CA ASP A 48 -20.07 -2.16 -2.38
C ASP A 48 -19.46 -2.75 -1.09
N GLN A 49 -18.34 -3.49 -1.18
CA GLN A 49 -17.65 -4.08 -0.04
C GLN A 49 -16.15 -3.78 -0.10
N LEU A 50 -15.56 -3.53 1.07
CA LEU A 50 -14.11 -3.38 1.21
C LEU A 50 -13.40 -4.73 0.93
N PRO A 51 -12.25 -4.71 0.24
CA PRO A 51 -11.54 -5.94 -0.13
C PRO A 51 -11.09 -6.71 1.11
N GLY A 52 -11.36 -8.01 1.13
CA GLY A 52 -10.87 -8.92 2.16
C GLY A 52 -9.55 -9.59 1.79
N THR A 53 -9.22 -9.63 0.49
CA THR A 53 -8.03 -10.29 -0.04
C THR A 53 -7.18 -9.36 -0.92
N SER A 54 -5.91 -9.72 -1.11
CA SER A 54 -5.01 -8.92 -1.96
C SER A 54 -5.46 -8.91 -3.42
N ALA A 55 -6.06 -10.00 -3.91
CA ALA A 55 -6.57 -10.08 -5.27
C ALA A 55 -7.76 -9.13 -5.52
N GLU A 56 -8.70 -9.07 -4.57
CA GLU A 56 -9.81 -8.09 -4.60
C GLU A 56 -9.27 -6.67 -4.58
N PHE A 57 -8.33 -6.37 -3.67
CA PHE A 57 -7.69 -5.05 -3.63
C PHE A 57 -7.06 -4.69 -4.98
N TYR A 58 -6.27 -5.58 -5.58
CA TYR A 58 -5.64 -5.32 -6.88
C TYR A 58 -6.66 -5.09 -8.00
N ARG A 59 -7.74 -5.86 -8.00
CA ARG A 59 -8.83 -5.70 -8.96
C ARG A 59 -9.42 -4.30 -8.83
N ASP A 60 -9.78 -3.88 -7.63
CA ASP A 60 -10.48 -2.62 -7.39
C ASP A 60 -9.54 -1.43 -7.63
N TRP A 61 -8.28 -1.54 -7.16
CA TRP A 61 -7.22 -0.54 -7.35
C TRP A 61 -6.90 -0.25 -8.81
N ARG A 62 -6.92 -1.28 -9.67
CA ARG A 62 -6.57 -1.14 -11.10
C ARG A 62 -7.79 -0.88 -11.97
N ARG A 63 -8.93 -1.49 -11.66
CA ARG A 63 -10.12 -1.47 -12.54
C ARG A 63 -11.12 -0.39 -12.15
N CYS A 64 -11.35 -0.16 -10.87
CA CYS A 64 -12.44 0.69 -10.40
C CYS A 64 -11.96 2.09 -10.02
N LEU A 65 -10.79 2.23 -9.39
CA LEU A 65 -10.27 3.52 -8.94
C LEU A 65 -9.47 4.21 -10.07
N LYS A 66 -9.99 5.33 -10.59
CA LYS A 66 -9.39 6.06 -11.72
C LYS A 66 -8.68 7.32 -11.30
N SER A 67 -9.20 8.01 -10.28
CA SER A 67 -8.62 9.23 -9.76
C SER A 67 -7.69 8.97 -8.57
N GLY A 68 -6.65 9.80 -8.42
CA GLY A 68 -5.80 9.78 -7.22
C GLY A 68 -6.60 10.03 -5.94
N LYS A 69 -7.63 10.89 -5.99
CA LYS A 69 -8.53 11.16 -4.86
C LYS A 69 -9.35 9.94 -4.44
N GLU A 70 -9.86 9.18 -5.41
CA GLU A 70 -10.62 7.94 -5.15
C GLU A 70 -9.70 6.89 -4.51
N LYS A 71 -8.48 6.76 -5.04
CA LYS A 71 -7.45 5.88 -4.46
C LYS A 71 -7.09 6.28 -3.03
N TYR A 72 -6.95 7.58 -2.78
CA TYR A 72 -6.66 8.11 -1.46
C TYR A 72 -7.79 7.79 -0.47
N GLN A 73 -9.03 8.12 -0.82
CA GLN A 73 -10.20 7.85 0.00
C GLN A 73 -10.35 6.34 0.30
N PHE A 74 -10.13 5.49 -0.70
CA PHE A 74 -10.17 4.04 -0.55
C PHE A 74 -9.11 3.52 0.43
N LEU A 75 -7.89 4.08 0.41
CA LEU A 75 -6.84 3.72 1.38
C LEU A 75 -7.25 4.11 2.81
N LEU A 76 -7.86 5.29 2.99
CA LEU A 76 -8.35 5.74 4.29
C LEU A 76 -9.50 4.87 4.81
N GLU A 77 -10.47 4.56 3.96
CA GLU A 77 -11.63 3.72 4.31
C GLU A 77 -11.22 2.30 4.70
N LEU A 78 -10.26 1.72 3.98
CA LEU A 78 -9.73 0.41 4.31
C LEU A 78 -8.90 0.46 5.60
N GLY A 79 -8.11 1.52 5.77
CA GLY A 79 -7.29 1.79 6.95
C GLY A 79 -6.09 0.85 7.12
N GLY A 80 -5.17 1.22 8.01
CA GLY A 80 -3.89 0.52 8.18
C GLY A 80 -4.03 -0.95 8.60
N LYS A 81 -4.93 -1.26 9.54
CA LYS A 81 -5.10 -2.62 10.06
C LYS A 81 -5.59 -3.62 9.01
N ALA A 82 -6.52 -3.23 8.15
CA ALA A 82 -6.98 -4.11 7.08
C ALA A 82 -5.90 -4.25 6.00
N LEU A 83 -5.24 -3.13 5.63
CA LEU A 83 -4.15 -3.12 4.66
C LEU A 83 -2.99 -4.05 5.09
N GLY A 84 -2.58 -3.99 6.36
CA GLY A 84 -1.55 -4.87 6.92
C GLY A 84 -1.96 -6.35 6.95
N ARG A 85 -3.26 -6.66 7.11
CA ARG A 85 -3.77 -8.05 7.00
C ARG A 85 -3.76 -8.54 5.56
N ILE A 86 -4.24 -7.72 4.63
CA ILE A 86 -4.32 -8.05 3.19
C ILE A 86 -2.93 -8.29 2.61
N PHE A 87 -1.96 -7.45 2.97
CA PHE A 87 -0.59 -7.48 2.45
C PHE A 87 0.42 -8.09 3.43
N GLN A 88 -0.04 -8.86 4.42
CA GLN A 88 0.83 -9.45 5.44
C GLN A 88 1.99 -10.26 4.83
N ALA A 89 1.72 -10.97 3.73
CA ALA A 89 2.70 -11.80 3.04
C ALA A 89 3.65 -10.97 2.16
N ASP A 90 3.10 -10.08 1.33
CA ASP A 90 3.85 -9.21 0.43
C ASP A 90 2.96 -8.07 -0.09
N LEU A 91 3.58 -6.91 -0.34
CA LEU A 91 3.05 -5.88 -1.21
C LEU A 91 3.57 -6.18 -2.61
N GLY A 92 2.67 -6.49 -3.54
CA GLY A 92 3.09 -6.74 -4.91
C GLY A 92 3.75 -5.52 -5.54
N PHE A 93 4.64 -5.80 -6.49
CA PHE A 93 5.55 -4.85 -7.10
C PHE A 93 4.88 -3.53 -7.55
N GLY A 94 5.53 -2.41 -7.24
CA GLY A 94 5.12 -1.05 -7.62
C GLY A 94 3.98 -0.47 -6.81
N LEU A 95 3.27 -1.28 -6.01
CA LEU A 95 2.13 -0.78 -5.24
C LEU A 95 2.53 0.17 -4.12
N LEU A 96 3.68 -0.08 -3.48
CA LEU A 96 4.19 0.80 -2.42
C LEU A 96 4.48 2.21 -2.94
N GLY A 97 5.13 2.33 -4.10
CA GLY A 97 5.41 3.62 -4.74
C GLY A 97 4.13 4.36 -5.09
N GLU A 98 3.15 3.67 -5.69
CA GLU A 98 1.84 4.25 -5.97
C GLU A 98 1.12 4.75 -4.70
N PHE A 99 1.20 4.01 -3.59
CA PHE A 99 0.64 4.46 -2.32
C PHE A 99 1.31 5.74 -1.84
N LEU A 100 2.65 5.79 -1.86
CA LEU A 100 3.39 6.97 -1.44
C LEU A 100 3.03 8.20 -2.27
N THR A 101 2.95 8.07 -3.59
CA THR A 101 2.55 9.18 -4.48
C THR A 101 1.12 9.62 -4.22
N VAL A 102 0.15 8.69 -4.15
CA VAL A 102 -1.27 9.03 -3.89
C VAL A 102 -1.45 9.72 -2.55
N LEU A 103 -0.77 9.24 -1.50
CA LEU A 103 -0.79 9.85 -0.17
C LEU A 103 -0.13 11.23 -0.20
N ALA A 104 1.04 11.38 -0.84
CA ALA A 104 1.75 12.65 -0.94
C ALA A 104 0.90 13.72 -1.64
N GLU A 105 0.17 13.37 -2.69
CA GLU A 105 -0.66 14.30 -3.47
C GLU A 105 -1.91 14.76 -2.72
N ASN A 106 -2.51 13.91 -1.88
CA ASN A 106 -3.86 14.12 -1.35
C ASN A 106 -3.96 14.25 0.17
N VAL A 107 -2.86 14.14 0.92
CA VAL A 107 -2.87 14.19 2.38
C VAL A 107 -3.44 15.51 2.94
N CYS A 108 -4.37 15.38 3.89
CA CYS A 108 -4.96 16.47 4.67
C CYS A 108 -4.55 16.38 6.15
N HIS A 109 -4.74 17.45 6.92
CA HIS A 109 -4.36 17.51 8.33
C HIS A 109 -5.20 16.58 9.20
N GLU A 110 -6.47 16.41 8.86
CA GLU A 110 -7.44 15.57 9.56
C GLU A 110 -7.10 14.07 9.46
N ASP A 111 -6.47 13.67 8.35
CA ASP A 111 -6.17 12.28 8.02
C ASP A 111 -4.76 11.87 8.48
N ARG A 112 -4.00 12.77 9.12
CA ARG A 112 -2.59 12.56 9.52
C ARG A 112 -2.41 11.23 10.26
N ASP A 113 -3.23 10.97 11.27
CA ASP A 113 -3.11 9.78 12.11
C ASP A 113 -3.45 8.49 11.34
N ALA A 114 -4.46 8.56 10.46
CA ALA A 114 -4.84 7.45 9.61
C ALA A 114 -3.71 7.11 8.62
N VAL A 115 -3.09 8.12 8.02
CA VAL A 115 -1.95 7.96 7.10
C VAL A 115 -0.74 7.36 7.84
N LEU A 116 -0.44 7.81 9.05
CA LEU A 116 0.65 7.22 9.86
C LEU A 116 0.39 5.76 10.19
N GLN A 117 -0.84 5.40 10.57
CA GLN A 117 -1.21 4.00 10.80
C GLN A 117 -1.10 3.14 9.54
N ILE A 118 -1.44 3.68 8.38
CA ILE A 118 -1.25 3.01 7.08
C ILE A 118 0.23 2.76 6.83
N LEU A 119 1.07 3.80 6.91
CA LEU A 119 2.52 3.69 6.69
C LEU A 119 3.19 2.69 7.65
N GLN A 120 2.77 2.68 8.91
CA GLN A 120 3.22 1.73 9.93
C GLN A 120 2.77 0.30 9.63
N SER A 121 1.54 0.11 9.16
CA SER A 121 1.04 -1.23 8.82
C SER A 121 1.76 -1.79 7.59
N LEU A 122 2.12 -0.93 6.64
CA LEU A 122 2.89 -1.30 5.44
C LEU A 122 4.34 -1.65 5.78
N SER A 123 4.99 -0.92 6.70
CA SER A 123 6.36 -1.22 7.13
C SER A 123 6.49 -2.56 7.86
N GLY A 124 5.40 -3.05 8.46
CA GLY A 124 5.33 -4.37 9.10
C GLY A 124 5.18 -5.57 8.16
N THR A 125 5.11 -5.36 6.84
CA THR A 125 4.96 -6.47 5.87
C THR A 125 6.28 -7.23 5.68
N LYS A 126 6.22 -8.55 5.43
CA LYS A 126 7.42 -9.43 5.43
C LYS A 126 8.48 -9.04 4.39
N ARG A 127 8.08 -8.42 3.29
CA ARG A 127 8.93 -8.04 2.16
C ARG A 127 9.03 -6.52 1.99
N PHE A 128 8.76 -5.78 3.06
CA PHE A 128 8.80 -4.32 3.02
C PHE A 128 10.15 -3.79 2.52
N GLY A 129 11.28 -4.27 3.05
CA GLY A 129 12.62 -3.82 2.65
C GLY A 129 12.87 -3.97 1.14
N LEU A 130 12.46 -5.10 0.55
CA LEU A 130 12.55 -5.31 -0.91
C LEU A 130 11.68 -4.30 -1.67
N ASN A 131 10.48 -4.01 -1.18
CA ASN A 131 9.62 -3.02 -1.81
C ASN A 131 10.20 -1.61 -1.77
N VAL A 132 10.90 -1.25 -0.68
CA VAL A 132 11.61 0.04 -0.56
C VAL A 132 12.80 0.10 -1.51
N ASP A 133 13.59 -0.97 -1.62
CA ASP A 133 14.75 -1.02 -2.53
C ASP A 133 14.34 -0.92 -4.01
N LEU A 134 13.11 -1.29 -4.34
CA LEU A 134 12.54 -1.23 -5.69
C LEU A 134 11.86 0.10 -6.01
N LEU A 135 11.78 1.04 -5.06
CA LEU A 135 11.25 2.39 -5.32
C LEU A 135 12.18 3.15 -6.28
N SER A 136 11.59 3.78 -7.27
CA SER A 136 12.26 4.76 -8.12
C SER A 136 12.57 6.05 -7.35
N GLU A 137 13.51 6.86 -7.86
CA GLU A 137 13.87 8.13 -7.24
C GLU A 137 12.68 9.11 -7.14
N LEU A 138 11.78 9.11 -8.13
CA LEU A 138 10.56 9.93 -8.10
C LEU A 138 9.58 9.50 -6.99
N GLU A 139 9.47 8.19 -6.77
CA GLU A 139 8.61 7.65 -5.70
C GLU A 139 9.23 7.90 -4.32
N LYS A 140 10.56 7.82 -4.20
CA LYS A 140 11.27 8.20 -2.97
C LYS A 140 11.08 9.68 -2.66
N GLU A 141 11.19 10.56 -3.66
CA GLU A 141 10.94 11.99 -3.50
C GLU A 141 9.49 12.26 -3.06
N SER A 142 8.52 11.57 -3.66
CA SER A 142 7.11 11.62 -3.22
C SER A 142 6.96 11.18 -1.76
N GLY A 143 7.65 10.13 -1.34
CA GLY A 143 7.71 9.69 0.05
C GLY A 143 8.30 10.74 0.97
N SER A 144 9.44 11.35 0.60
CA SER A 144 10.07 12.45 1.34
C SER A 144 9.15 13.64 1.52
N ASP A 145 8.43 14.02 0.46
CA ASP A 145 7.46 15.11 0.51
C ASP A 145 6.24 14.77 1.38
N LEU A 146 5.77 13.52 1.36
CA LEU A 146 4.74 13.05 2.29
C LEU A 146 5.19 13.20 3.75
N PHE A 147 6.37 12.71 4.11
CA PHE A 147 6.88 12.83 5.48
C PHE A 147 7.10 14.29 5.90
N ARG A 148 7.58 15.16 4.98
CA ARG A 148 7.69 16.60 5.22
C ARG A 148 6.32 17.23 5.54
N LYS A 149 5.28 16.88 4.77
CA LYS A 149 3.90 17.34 5.01
C LYS A 149 3.39 16.86 6.37
N LEU A 150 3.55 15.57 6.68
CA LEU A 150 3.12 14.98 7.97
C LEU A 150 3.83 15.61 9.18
N GLN A 151 5.11 16.00 9.04
CA GLN A 151 5.84 16.75 10.08
C GLN A 151 5.34 18.18 10.21
N SER A 152 5.03 18.86 9.10
CA SER A 152 4.51 20.24 9.13
C SER A 152 3.12 20.33 9.76
N MET A 153 2.33 19.26 9.64
CA MET A 153 1.03 19.07 10.30
C MET A 153 1.17 18.62 11.76
N SER A 154 2.38 18.44 12.28
CA SER A 154 2.55 18.25 13.72
C SER A 154 1.99 19.49 14.42
N PRO A 155 1.18 19.35 15.47
CA PRO A 155 0.58 20.46 16.22
C PRO A 155 1.62 21.24 17.06
N ASN A 156 2.80 21.51 16.50
CA ASN A 156 4.00 21.92 17.22
C ASN A 156 4.71 23.15 16.62
N ARG A 157 4.06 23.97 15.79
CA ARG A 157 4.67 25.22 15.33
C ARG A 157 4.00 26.52 15.75
N ASP A 158 2.77 26.47 16.27
CA ASP A 158 2.02 27.67 16.61
C ASP A 158 1.62 27.71 18.09
N CYS A 159 2.58 27.60 18.99
CA CYS A 159 2.41 28.17 20.31
C CYS A 159 3.80 28.43 20.90
N TRP A 160 3.97 29.53 21.62
CA TRP A 160 5.21 29.96 22.27
C TRP A 160 6.11 30.89 21.43
N THR A 161 5.54 31.90 20.78
CA THR A 161 6.22 33.20 20.71
C THR A 161 5.22 34.36 20.80
N SER A 162 4.58 34.51 21.95
CA SER A 162 3.97 35.78 22.35
C SER A 162 3.63 35.81 23.84
N GLY A 163 4.56 36.36 24.62
CA GLY A 163 4.26 37.10 25.85
C GLY A 163 3.93 36.31 27.12
N HIS A 164 4.92 36.18 28.01
CA HIS A 164 4.67 36.41 29.44
C HIS A 164 4.56 37.96 29.63
N PRO A 165 3.87 38.53 30.65
CA PRO A 165 3.70 37.89 31.95
C PRO A 165 2.41 38.16 32.77
N SER A 166 2.25 37.30 33.79
CA SER A 166 1.72 37.58 35.15
C SER A 166 0.27 37.22 35.47
N GLY A 167 0.12 36.38 36.50
CA GLY A 167 -1.07 36.25 37.33
C GLY A 167 -1.11 34.91 38.07
N PRO A 168 -0.72 34.84 39.35
CA PRO A 168 -0.91 33.63 40.14
C PRO A 168 -2.29 33.69 40.79
N ASP A 169 -3.20 32.79 40.39
CA ASP A 169 -4.09 32.15 41.35
C ASP A 169 -4.94 31.06 40.70
N ARG A 170 -5.10 29.97 41.47
CA ARG A 170 -6.22 29.01 41.49
C ARG A 170 -6.04 27.64 40.81
N SER A 171 -5.59 26.71 41.64
CA SER A 171 -5.93 25.26 41.69
C SER A 171 -5.51 24.37 40.51
N GLU A 172 -4.28 23.85 40.59
CA GLU A 172 -3.64 22.94 39.61
C GLU A 172 -3.55 21.48 40.11
N ALA A 173 -4.67 20.81 40.36
CA ALA A 173 -4.64 19.36 40.66
C ALA A 173 -5.33 18.49 39.60
N GLY A 174 -6.16 19.08 38.73
CA GLY A 174 -6.90 18.37 37.69
C GLY A 174 -6.45 18.62 36.25
N ARG A 175 -5.66 19.67 36.00
CA ARG A 175 -5.20 20.05 34.63
C ARG A 175 -3.87 19.42 34.24
N GLU A 176 -3.04 19.08 35.24
CA GLU A 176 -1.68 18.60 35.04
C GLU A 176 -1.64 17.15 34.52
N ALA A 177 -2.56 16.29 34.98
CA ALA A 177 -2.68 14.91 34.50
C ALA A 177 -3.09 14.82 33.02
N HIS A 178 -3.91 15.74 32.51
CA HIS A 178 -4.34 15.74 31.12
C HIS A 178 -3.30 16.33 30.17
N LEU A 179 -2.53 17.34 30.63
CA LEU A 179 -1.41 17.94 29.90
C LEU A 179 -0.21 16.99 29.77
N MET A 180 0.09 16.21 30.80
CA MET A 180 1.18 15.23 30.78
C MET A 180 0.88 14.05 29.85
N ASP A 181 -0.38 13.58 29.82
CA ASP A 181 -0.82 12.47 28.96
C ASP A 181 -0.77 12.84 27.47
N THR A 182 -1.21 14.06 27.11
CA THR A 182 -1.12 14.56 25.73
C THR A 182 0.33 14.84 25.30
N SER A 183 1.20 15.28 26.22
CA SER A 183 2.63 15.48 25.91
C SER A 183 3.36 14.17 25.59
N LEU A 184 3.08 13.11 26.36
CA LEU A 184 3.69 11.79 26.14
C LEU A 184 3.22 11.14 24.84
N GLN A 185 1.93 11.27 24.53
CA GLN A 185 1.37 10.76 23.27
C GLN A 185 1.95 11.50 22.05
N LYS A 186 2.15 12.82 22.17
CA LYS A 186 2.79 13.65 21.13
C LYS A 186 4.24 13.25 20.87
N GLU A 187 5.03 13.00 21.92
CA GLU A 187 6.40 12.49 21.75
C GLU A 187 6.43 11.11 21.07
N ALA A 188 5.46 10.24 21.39
CA ALA A 188 5.36 8.92 20.77
C ALA A 188 5.07 9.02 19.26
N GLU A 189 4.19 9.95 18.85
CA GLU A 189 3.92 10.22 17.43
C GLU A 189 5.14 10.75 16.70
N GLU A 190 5.87 11.72 17.27
CA GLU A 190 7.08 12.26 16.64
C GLU A 190 8.17 11.19 16.50
N ARG A 191 8.36 10.34 17.52
CA ARG A 191 9.26 9.18 17.45
C ARG A 191 8.83 8.19 16.36
N MET A 192 7.53 7.94 16.23
CA MET A 192 6.97 7.08 15.20
C MET A 192 7.26 7.62 13.80
N VAL A 193 7.08 8.92 13.57
CA VAL A 193 7.40 9.56 12.27
C VAL A 193 8.88 9.38 11.94
N ILE A 194 9.79 9.60 12.91
CA ILE A 194 11.23 9.44 12.70
C ILE A 194 11.60 7.98 12.39
N GLU A 195 10.97 7.01 13.07
CA GLU A 195 11.18 5.59 12.79
C GLU A 195 10.70 5.22 11.38
N LEU A 196 9.52 5.71 10.98
CA LEU A 196 8.99 5.48 9.65
C LEU A 196 9.91 6.07 8.57
N MET A 197 10.43 7.29 8.75
CA MET A 197 11.36 7.87 7.78
C MET A 197 12.59 6.98 7.55
N LYS A 198 13.15 6.41 8.63
CA LYS A 198 14.27 5.45 8.54
C LYS A 198 13.87 4.19 7.77
N CYS A 199 12.69 3.64 8.03
CA CYS A 199 12.18 2.46 7.33
C CYS A 199 12.03 2.70 5.83
N TYR A 200 11.54 3.87 5.43
CA TYR A 200 11.32 4.22 4.02
C TYR A 200 12.58 4.77 3.34
N GLN A 201 13.74 4.77 4.01
CA GLN A 201 15.01 5.32 3.52
C GLN A 201 14.91 6.79 3.08
N VAL A 202 13.98 7.53 3.71
CA VAL A 202 13.76 8.95 3.50
C VAL A 202 14.66 9.68 4.50
N ASN A 203 15.77 10.24 4.02
CA ASN A 203 16.71 11.05 4.80
C ASN A 203 16.67 12.53 4.38
#